data_AF-A0A938HST7-F1
#
_entry.id   AF-A0A938HST7-F1
#
_cell.length_a   1.000
_cell.length_b   1.000
_cell.length_c   1.000
_cell.angle_alpha   90.00
_cell.angle_beta   90.00
_cell.angle_gamma   90.00
#
_symmetry.space_group_name_H-M   'P 1'
#
loop_
_entity.id
_entity.type
_entity.pdbx_description
1 polymer ?
#
loop_
_entity_poly.entity_id
_entity_poly.type
_entity_poly.pdbx_seq_one_letter_code
_entity_poly.pdbx_strand_id
1 'polypeptide(L)' 'IVEVFRGKVVDIGPKHLTLEISGPEKKVEAFIDLMKPYGIREVVRTGRIAIARGE' A
#
# COMPACT_ATOMS: atom_id res chain seq x y z
N ILE A 1 3.99 -10.44 -2.63
CA ILE A 1 3.40 -9.23 -3.26
C ILE A 1 3.90 -7.96 -2.57
N VAL A 2 3.81 -7.89 -1.23
CA VAL A 2 4.27 -6.73 -0.44
C VAL A 2 5.71 -6.32 -0.77
N GLU A 3 6.66 -7.26 -0.75
CA GLU A 3 8.07 -6.98 -1.08
C GLU A 3 8.29 -6.51 -2.52
N VAL A 4 7.58 -7.09 -3.49
CA VAL A 4 7.65 -6.70 -4.91
C VAL A 4 7.25 -5.23 -5.10
N PHE A 5 6.26 -4.78 -4.32
CA PHE A 5 5.82 -3.39 -4.29
C PHE A 5 6.65 -2.51 -3.34
N ARG A 6 7.74 -3.03 -2.77
CA ARG A 6 8.55 -2.33 -1.75
C ARG A 6 7.66 -1.78 -0.61
N GLY A 7 6.62 -2.53 -0.26
CA GLY A 7 5.77 -2.26 0.90
C GLY A 7 6.34 -2.94 2.15
N LYS A 8 5.67 -2.70 3.29
CA LYS A 8 6.02 -3.29 4.58
C LYS A 8 4.81 -3.94 5.21
N VAL A 9 5.04 -5.01 5.95
CA VAL A 9 4.05 -5.53 6.91
C VAL A 9 4.29 -4.78 8.21
N VAL A 10 3.31 -4.00 8.66
CA VAL A 10 3.45 -3.15 9.86
C VAL A 10 2.79 -3.76 11.10
N ASP A 11 1.83 -4.67 10.90
CA ASP A 11 1.20 -5.42 11.99
C ASP A 11 0.69 -6.79 11.49
N ILE A 12 0.68 -7.77 12.40
CA ILE A 12 0.28 -9.15 12.13
C ILE A 12 -0.66 -9.60 13.24
N GLY A 13 -1.92 -9.83 12.88
CA GLY A 13 -2.89 -10.49 13.75
C GLY A 13 -3.13 -11.94 13.34
N PRO A 14 -3.75 -12.76 14.20
CA PRO A 14 -4.05 -14.16 13.89
C PRO A 14 -4.92 -14.38 12.64
N LYS A 15 -5.67 -13.35 12.22
CA LYS A 15 -6.61 -13.39 11.09
C LYS A 15 -6.53 -12.17 10.18
N HIS A 16 -5.50 -11.33 10.32
CA HIS A 16 -5.31 -10.15 9.49
C HIS A 16 -3.84 -9.74 9.39
N LEU A 17 -3.53 -8.98 8.35
CA LEU A 17 -2.24 -8.33 8.15
C LEU A 17 -2.50 -6.86 7.86
N THR A 18 -1.70 -5.99 8.47
CA THR A 18 -1.71 -4.56 8.17
C THR A 18 -0.49 -4.26 7.32
N LEU A 19 -0.72 -3.65 6.16
CA LEU A 19 0.29 -3.42 5.14
C LEU A 19 0.45 -1.93 4.89
N GLU A 20 1.68 -1.47 4.76
CA GLU A 20 2.02 -0.10 4.39
C GLU A 20 2.69 -0.10 3.00
N ILE A 21 2.27 0.82 2.14
CA ILE A 21 2.89 1.06 0.85
C ILE A 21 2.95 2.55 0.56
N SER A 22 4.04 2.99 -0.06
CA SER A 22 4.21 4.34 -0.56
C SER A 22 4.70 4.33 -2.00
N GLY A 23 4.27 5.33 -2.77
CA GLY A 23 4.70 5.55 -4.15
C GLY A 23 3.67 6.27 -5.00
N PRO A 24 3.89 6.32 -6.33
CA PRO A 24 2.96 6.94 -7.27
C PRO A 24 1.58 6.30 -7.22
N GLU A 25 0.54 7.08 -7.53
CA GLU A 25 -0.87 6.65 -7.54
C GLU A 25 -1.08 5.33 -8.28
N LYS A 26 -0.52 5.19 -9.49
CA LYS A 26 -0.57 3.95 -10.29
C LYS A 26 -0.03 2.71 -9.57
N LYS A 27 1.02 2.87 -8.76
CA LYS A 27 1.62 1.77 -7.99
C LYS A 27 0.69 1.35 -6.85
N VAL A 28 0.09 2.32 -6.17
CA VAL A 28 -0.84 2.07 -5.07
C VAL A 28 -2.11 1.39 -5.58
N GLU A 29 -2.66 1.87 -6.71
CA GLU A 29 -3.84 1.25 -7.35
C GLU A 29 -3.56 -0.19 -7.77
N ALA A 30 -2.45 -0.44 -8.47
CA ALA A 30 -2.08 -1.80 -8.87
C ALA A 30 -1.89 -2.74 -7.66
N PHE A 31 -1.36 -2.22 -6.55
CA PHE A 31 -1.25 -2.99 -5.31
C PHE A 31 -2.62 -3.35 -4.74
N ILE A 32 -3.53 -2.39 -4.64
CA ILE A 32 -4.90 -2.61 -4.16
C ILE A 32 -5.61 -3.65 -5.03
N ASP A 33 -5.50 -3.55 -6.35
CA ASP A 33 -6.11 -4.51 -7.28
C ASP A 33 -5.59 -5.93 -7.07
N LEU A 34 -4.28 -6.09 -6.87
CA LEU A 34 -3.69 -7.39 -6.54
C LEU A 34 -4.08 -7.91 -5.16
N MET A 35 -4.46 -7.03 -4.22
CA MET A 35 -4.92 -7.41 -2.88
C MET A 35 -6.40 -7.79 -2.85
N LYS A 36 -7.22 -7.39 -3.84
CA LYS A 36 -8.67 -7.69 -3.87
C LYS A 36 -9.01 -9.18 -3.62
N PRO A 37 -8.32 -10.17 -4.23
CA PRO A 37 -8.63 -11.59 -4.01
C PRO A 37 -8.38 -12.08 -2.58
N TYR A 38 -7.51 -11.41 -1.83
CA TYR A 38 -7.18 -11.79 -0.44
C TYR A 38 -8.20 -11.25 0.57
N GLY A 39 -9.09 -10.35 0.14
CA GLY A 39 -10.06 -9.70 1.01
C GLY A 39 -9.46 -8.51 1.75
N ILE A 40 -9.80 -7.30 1.30
CA ILE A 40 -9.38 -6.05 1.95
C ILE A 40 -10.45 -5.66 2.97
N ARG A 41 -10.08 -5.62 4.26
CA ARG A 41 -10.98 -5.19 5.33
C ARG A 41 -11.16 -3.68 5.38
N GLU A 42 -10.07 -2.94 5.21
CA GLU A 42 -10.02 -1.48 5.30
C GLU A 42 -8.90 -0.93 4.43
N VAL A 43 -9.08 0.29 3.89
CA VAL A 43 -8.04 1.05 3.18
C VAL A 43 -8.04 2.47 3.71
N VAL A 44 -6.89 2.93 4.17
CA VAL A 44 -6.64 4.33 4.53
C VAL A 44 -5.58 4.90 3.59
N ARG A 45 -5.84 6.05 2.98
CA ARG A 45 -4.93 6.70 2.03
C ARG A 45 -4.85 8.20 2.27
N THR A 46 -3.65 8.76 2.19
CA THR A 46 -3.37 10.19 2.40
C THR A 46 -3.54 11.06 1.14
N GLY A 47 -3.93 10.46 0.00
CA GLY A 47 -4.05 11.19 -1.28
C GLY A 47 -2.68 11.52 -1.90
N ARG A 48 -2.68 12.37 -2.94
CA ARG A 48 -1.43 12.81 -3.59
C ARG A 48 -0.75 13.87 -2.74
N ILE A 49 0.49 13.59 -2.35
CA ILE A 49 1.38 14.54 -1.68
C ILE A 49 2.55 14.81 -2.62
N ALA A 50 2.89 16.07 -2.83
CA ALA A 50 3.97 16.49 -3.71
C ALA A 50 4.86 17.52 -3.01
N ILE A 51 6.16 17.37 -3.20
CA ILE A 51 7.18 18.33 -2.79
C ILE A 51 8.07 18.54 -4.02
N ALA A 52 8.42 19.79 -4.31
CA ALA A 52 9.37 20.09 -5.38
C ALA A 52 10.68 19.34 -5.11
N ARG A 53 11.21 18.66 -6.13
CA ARG A 53 12.56 18.11 -6.01
C ARG A 53 13.54 19.28 -6.00
N GLY A 54 14.60 19.16 -5.19
CA GLY A 54 15.70 20.11 -5.23
C GLY A 54 16.32 20.19 -6.63
N GLU A 55 17.02 21.29 -6.89
CA GLU A 55 17.87 21.44 -8.07
C GLU A 55 18.97 20.37 -8.12
#